data_AF-A0A9P5TSE7-F1
#
_entry.id   AF-A0A9P5TSE7-F1
#
_cell.length_a   1.000
_cell.length_b   1.000
_cell.length_c   1.000
_cell.angle_alpha   90.00
_cell.angle_beta   90.00
_cell.angle_gamma   90.00
#
_symmetry.space_group_name_H-M   'P 1'
#
loop_
_entity.id
_entity.type
_entity.pdbx_description
1 polymer ?
#
loop_
_entity_poly.entity_id
_entity_poly.type
_entity_poly.pdbx_seq_one_letter_code
_entity_poly.pdbx_strand_id
1 'polypeptide(L)'
;MSFNPILCPPILQLDSDLLWSIFTLNADIFWEHNALTNTRLASQVCRSWRNLLLTTPSIWGKLMDLDALSEAGDDWAHEVLRRSGDALLWIKIDLSLAVPLKEFFLDILEKHWRRIQHLIVDVSSNDILATPDRWSAFYLPAPHLETFKVHIFPVKKVLPGPQAELSIAWSKPLFANDAPMLRVFHATQYKLDLPDLMNRLSSLRIGCPFTVQEALFALQKAPNLVYLSVDTLEGGMSDITQRLPRVHLPKLSYFGLNAIFKVCTTLLEHLEVPSNCHLKFFPCDFLDPADMWGDPEFLDSSFEVLSTSSERYFRSHPSSELHVTFHNSLGHFELKEDSHLAGLPNFQITIHSIRFPAALQNLILGRLALPSFSKVTELEMSLRNGFPKEGLMSFLSSFSSCRCITFSDEGTLHDFFQNSEQPEDSCQVMLRHVDTIKFRMSFLLFRDSSLIGKNGTLHQFLKYRRKHGCAIKMLDLRESDATLTPSLHYLEELHGLRVLWSDPRNKEVLEYECGSGFPEKLPLSFGTPSREKVQVFADRSWKYQVFF
;
A
#
# COMPACT_ATOMS: atom_id res chain seq x y z
N MET A 1 61.29 28.58 3.46
CA MET A 1 60.35 27.52 3.04
C MET A 1 58.99 27.85 3.64
N SER A 2 58.10 28.41 2.82
CA SER A 2 56.72 28.74 3.19
C SER A 2 55.87 27.48 3.13
N PHE A 3 55.34 27.02 4.27
CA PHE A 3 54.34 25.95 4.29
C PHE A 3 53.07 26.46 3.62
N ASN A 4 52.63 25.79 2.55
CA ASN A 4 51.30 25.99 1.99
C ASN A 4 50.27 25.75 3.10
N PRO A 5 49.28 26.64 3.30
CA PRO A 5 48.20 26.37 4.22
C PRO A 5 47.50 25.10 3.73
N ILE A 6 47.58 24.03 4.52
CA ILE A 6 46.85 22.80 4.27
C ILE A 6 45.38 23.20 4.23
N LEU A 7 44.78 23.14 3.04
CA LEU A 7 43.36 23.39 2.86
C LEU A 7 42.61 22.45 3.80
N CYS A 8 42.04 23.00 4.87
CA CYS A 8 41.18 22.24 5.75
C CYS A 8 40.06 21.64 4.89
N PRO A 9 39.83 20.31 4.98
CA PRO A 9 38.74 19.66 4.27
C PRO A 9 37.45 20.49 4.41
N PRO A 10 36.68 20.73 3.33
CA PRO A 10 35.50 21.60 3.36
C PRO A 10 34.52 21.28 4.50
N ILE A 11 34.46 20.02 4.93
CA ILE A 11 33.62 19.56 6.04
C ILE A 11 34.00 20.15 7.40
N LEU A 12 35.25 20.56 7.61
CA LEU A 12 35.71 21.27 8.82
C LEU A 12 35.40 22.77 8.78
N GLN A 13 34.91 23.28 7.65
CA GLN A 13 34.50 24.67 7.47
C GLN A 13 32.98 24.84 7.65
N LEU A 14 32.23 23.74 7.81
CA LEU A 14 30.80 23.81 8.09
C LEU A 14 30.56 24.41 9.47
N ASP A 15 29.65 25.37 9.51
CA ASP A 15 29.19 25.98 10.75
C ASP A 15 28.52 24.93 11.66
N SER A 16 28.64 25.11 12.98
CA SER A 16 28.04 24.22 13.97
C SER A 16 26.52 24.08 13.79
N ASP A 17 25.84 25.14 13.35
CA ASP A 17 24.39 25.12 13.14
C ASP A 17 24.00 24.23 11.94
N LEU A 18 24.81 24.25 10.88
CA LEU A 18 24.63 23.36 9.73
C LEU A 18 24.92 21.91 10.09
N LEU A 19 26.00 21.65 10.84
CA LEU A 19 26.31 20.30 11.34
C LEU A 19 25.20 19.78 12.26
N TRP A 20 24.69 20.63 13.16
CA TRP A 20 23.57 20.31 14.03
C TRP A 20 22.30 19.97 13.23
N SER A 21 22.00 20.73 12.18
CA SER A 21 20.85 20.48 11.30
C SER A 21 20.99 19.13 10.59
N ILE A 22 22.18 18.83 10.06
CA ILE A 22 22.48 17.54 9.42
C ILE A 22 22.32 16.39 10.42
N PHE A 23 22.88 16.50 11.62
CA PHE A 23 22.74 15.45 12.63
C PHE A 23 21.30 15.28 13.09
N THR A 24 20.53 16.37 13.17
CA THR A 24 19.12 16.31 13.53
C THR A 24 18.30 15.56 12.48
N LEU A 25 18.61 15.72 11.19
CA LEU A 25 17.98 14.95 10.12
C LEU A 25 18.36 13.47 10.18
N ASN A 26 19.65 13.16 10.42
CA ASN A 26 20.13 11.79 10.54
C ASN A 26 19.65 11.08 11.82
N ALA A 27 19.18 11.83 12.81
CA ALA A 27 18.65 11.31 14.07
C ALA A 27 17.13 11.06 14.02
N ASP A 28 16.50 11.20 12.86
CA ASP A 28 15.08 10.94 12.69
C ASP A 28 14.80 9.43 12.53
N ILE A 29 14.41 8.80 13.63
CA ILE A 29 14.11 7.35 13.71
C ILE A 29 12.91 6.91 12.86
N PHE A 30 12.11 7.85 12.34
CA PHE A 30 10.93 7.53 11.52
C PHE A 30 11.26 7.46 10.04
N TRP A 31 12.37 8.05 9.60
CA TRP A 31 12.83 8.02 8.21
C TRP A 31 14.14 7.24 8.02
N GLU A 32 15.02 7.21 9.02
CA GLU A 32 16.31 6.55 8.95
C GLU A 32 16.39 5.36 9.91
N HIS A 33 16.30 4.14 9.36
CA HIS A 33 16.37 2.89 10.13
C HIS A 33 17.69 2.75 10.92
N ASN A 34 18.78 3.35 10.46
CA ASN A 34 20.07 3.30 11.14
C ASN A 34 20.38 4.58 11.94
N ALA A 35 19.39 5.38 12.32
CA ALA A 35 19.61 6.70 12.93
C ALA A 35 20.56 6.65 14.14
N LEU A 36 20.39 5.67 15.03
CA LEU A 36 21.27 5.46 16.19
C LEU A 36 22.71 5.14 15.75
N THR A 37 22.87 4.17 14.85
CA THR A 37 24.17 3.75 14.33
C THR A 37 24.88 4.88 13.61
N ASN A 38 24.17 5.62 12.74
CA ASN A 38 24.67 6.75 11.99
C ASN A 38 25.10 7.89 12.92
N THR A 39 24.28 8.23 13.94
CA THR A 39 24.64 9.22 14.95
C THR A 39 25.88 8.80 15.74
N ARG A 40 25.96 7.52 16.13
CA ARG A 40 27.14 6.97 16.82
C ARG A 40 28.39 7.08 15.96
N LEU A 41 28.32 6.69 14.69
CA LEU A 41 29.43 6.79 13.74
C LEU A 41 29.84 8.25 13.50
N ALA A 42 28.87 9.16 13.36
CA ALA A 42 29.13 10.60 13.25
C ALA A 42 29.91 11.13 14.47
N SER A 43 29.61 10.64 15.68
CA SER A 43 30.34 11.00 16.91
C SER A 43 31.80 10.51 16.96
N GLN A 44 32.24 9.72 15.97
CA GLN A 44 33.60 9.19 15.86
C GLN A 44 34.40 9.81 14.72
N VAL A 45 33.79 10.65 13.89
CA VAL A 45 34.46 11.28 12.73
C VAL A 45 35.58 12.23 13.17
N CYS A 46 35.29 13.15 14.10
CA CYS A 46 36.28 14.05 14.66
C CYS A 46 35.86 14.57 16.04
N ARG A 47 36.78 15.25 16.75
CA ARG A 47 36.51 15.82 18.09
C ARG A 47 35.39 16.87 18.09
N SER A 48 35.32 17.70 17.05
CA SER A 48 34.28 18.73 16.94
C SER A 48 32.89 18.11 16.84
N TRP A 49 32.71 17.16 15.92
CA TRP A 49 31.45 16.43 15.73
C TRP A 49 31.05 15.66 16.99
N ARG A 50 32.01 14.98 17.60
CA ARG A 50 31.81 14.29 18.88
C ARG A 50 31.32 15.26 19.95
N ASN A 51 31.99 16.39 20.13
CA ASN A 51 31.62 17.36 21.15
C ASN A 51 30.22 17.91 20.89
N LEU A 52 29.92 18.31 19.65
CA LEU A 52 28.60 18.80 19.27
C LEU A 52 27.50 17.77 19.57
N LEU A 53 27.67 16.52 19.12
CA LEU A 53 26.70 15.45 19.37
C LEU A 53 26.54 15.13 20.86
N LEU A 54 27.63 15.00 21.60
CA LEU A 54 27.58 14.67 23.04
C LEU A 54 27.01 15.80 23.90
N THR A 55 27.11 17.05 23.46
CA THR A 55 26.62 18.24 24.18
C THR A 55 25.23 18.68 23.71
N THR A 56 24.59 17.94 22.80
CA THR A 56 23.25 18.26 22.27
C THR A 56 22.22 17.20 22.68
N PRO A 57 21.60 17.31 23.88
CA PRO A 57 20.62 16.34 24.37
C PRO A 57 19.44 16.11 23.43
N SER A 58 19.01 17.14 22.68
CA SER A 58 17.89 17.05 21.74
C SER A 58 18.13 16.06 20.60
N ILE A 59 19.38 15.77 20.22
CA ILE A 59 19.67 14.74 19.22
C ILE A 59 19.44 13.36 19.84
N TRP A 60 19.90 13.13 21.08
CA TRP A 60 19.70 11.86 21.77
C TRP A 60 18.25 11.59 22.14
N GLY A 61 17.47 12.63 22.46
CA GLY A 61 16.03 12.51 22.69
C GLY A 61 15.24 12.00 21.48
N LYS A 62 15.77 12.20 20.26
CA LYS A 62 15.17 11.70 19.02
C LYS A 62 15.48 10.24 18.69
N LEU A 63 16.43 9.63 19.39
CA LEU A 63 17.00 8.32 19.06
C LEU A 63 16.40 7.17 19.88
N MET A 64 15.18 7.32 20.41
CA MET A 64 14.52 6.26 21.19
C MET A 64 13.73 5.30 20.30
N ASP A 65 14.40 4.72 19.31
CA ASP A 65 13.91 3.52 18.63
C ASP A 65 14.30 2.30 19.48
N LEU A 66 13.35 1.82 20.27
CA LEU A 66 13.61 0.77 21.26
C LEU A 66 13.88 -0.58 20.59
N ASP A 67 13.36 -0.80 19.37
CA ASP A 67 13.65 -2.02 18.61
C ASP A 67 15.15 -2.04 18.24
N ALA A 68 15.65 -0.94 17.67
CA ALA A 68 17.08 -0.80 17.34
C ALA A 68 17.99 -0.79 18.59
N LEU A 69 17.52 -0.25 19.71
CA LEU A 69 18.27 -0.25 20.97
C LEU A 69 18.37 -1.64 21.59
N SER A 70 17.34 -2.47 21.45
CA SER A 70 17.36 -3.86 21.92
C SER A 70 18.45 -4.68 21.23
N GLU A 71 18.68 -4.43 19.94
CA GLU A 71 19.74 -5.08 19.16
C GLU A 71 21.15 -4.60 19.57
N ALA A 72 21.26 -3.36 20.06
CA ALA A 72 22.53 -2.78 20.49
C ALA A 72 22.97 -3.20 21.90
N GLY A 73 22.06 -3.74 22.72
CA GLY A 73 22.27 -4.22 24.08
C GLY A 73 21.63 -3.35 25.17
N ASP A 74 21.32 -3.95 26.32
CA ASP A 74 20.45 -3.41 27.38
C ASP A 74 20.89 -2.04 27.95
N ASP A 75 22.20 -1.76 27.98
CA ASP A 75 22.74 -0.51 28.52
C ASP A 75 22.48 0.70 27.61
N TRP A 76 22.27 0.47 26.31
CA TRP A 76 22.12 1.58 25.36
C TRP A 76 20.85 2.38 25.58
N ALA A 77 19.74 1.71 25.89
CA ALA A 77 18.47 2.40 26.11
C ALA A 77 18.56 3.39 27.28
N HIS A 78 19.20 2.95 28.38
CA HIS A 78 19.48 3.79 29.55
C HIS A 78 20.45 4.93 29.22
N GLU A 79 21.50 4.66 28.45
CA GLU A 79 22.48 5.67 28.07
C GLU A 79 21.88 6.74 27.14
N VAL A 80 21.06 6.36 26.16
CA VAL A 80 20.34 7.31 25.28
C VAL A 80 19.37 8.14 26.11
N LEU A 81 18.60 7.54 27.02
CA LEU A 81 17.73 8.26 27.94
C LEU A 81 18.51 9.25 28.81
N ARG A 82 19.62 8.82 29.40
CA ARG A 82 20.48 9.68 30.22
C ARG A 82 21.03 10.86 29.43
N ARG A 83 21.48 10.63 28.18
CA ARG A 83 22.00 11.70 27.30
C ARG A 83 20.94 12.65 26.79
N SER A 84 19.68 12.19 26.68
CA SER A 84 18.57 13.06 26.32
C SER A 84 18.30 14.17 27.34
N GLY A 85 18.80 14.03 28.59
CA GLY A 85 18.63 15.04 29.64
C GLY A 85 17.15 15.34 29.87
N ASP A 86 16.77 16.61 29.73
CA ASP A 86 15.38 17.09 29.78
C ASP A 86 14.77 17.35 28.39
N ALA A 87 15.47 17.00 27.31
CA ALA A 87 14.98 17.22 25.95
C ALA A 87 13.69 16.42 25.68
N LEU A 88 12.95 16.87 24.67
CA LEU A 88 11.77 16.17 24.17
C LEU A 88 12.16 14.80 23.60
N LEU A 89 11.25 13.84 23.74
CA LEU A 89 11.47 12.44 23.40
C LEU A 89 10.68 12.02 22.16
N TRP A 90 11.34 11.29 21.26
CA TRP A 90 10.72 10.63 20.10
C TRP A 90 10.88 9.14 20.30
N ILE A 91 9.76 8.44 20.56
CA ILE A 91 9.76 7.05 20.95
C ILE A 91 9.08 6.22 19.87
N LYS A 92 9.76 5.15 19.47
CA LYS A 92 9.25 4.12 18.57
C LYS A 92 9.53 2.74 19.17
N ILE A 93 8.53 1.86 19.17
CA ILE A 93 8.67 0.49 19.64
C ILE A 93 7.63 -0.44 19.00
N ASP A 94 8.08 -1.63 18.62
CA ASP A 94 7.23 -2.79 18.32
C ASP A 94 7.30 -3.80 19.46
N LEU A 95 6.29 -3.75 20.34
CA LEU A 95 6.19 -4.64 21.50
C LEU A 95 5.96 -6.10 21.11
N SER A 96 5.61 -6.40 19.85
CA SER A 96 5.53 -7.78 19.38
C SER A 96 6.92 -8.42 19.21
N LEU A 97 7.98 -7.60 19.07
CA LEU A 97 9.36 -8.04 18.88
C LEU A 97 10.22 -7.80 20.13
N ALA A 98 9.97 -6.73 20.89
CA ALA A 98 10.87 -6.23 21.94
C ALA A 98 10.46 -6.61 23.39
N VAL A 99 10.30 -7.91 23.68
CA VAL A 99 9.89 -8.40 25.03
C VAL A 99 10.77 -7.85 26.18
N PRO A 100 12.12 -7.79 26.09
CA PRO A 100 12.96 -7.35 27.20
C PRO A 100 12.81 -5.86 27.56
N LEU A 101 12.44 -5.01 26.60
CA LEU A 101 12.36 -3.55 26.79
C LEU A 101 10.97 -3.04 27.16
N LYS A 102 9.97 -3.93 27.23
CA LYS A 102 8.61 -3.56 27.61
C LYS A 102 8.56 -2.83 28.96
N GLU A 103 9.27 -3.34 29.96
CA GLU A 103 9.34 -2.73 31.29
C GLU A 103 9.98 -1.34 31.25
N PHE A 104 11.09 -1.23 30.51
CA PHE A 104 11.78 0.04 30.31
C PHE A 104 10.90 1.08 29.61
N PHE A 105 10.14 0.67 28.59
CA PHE A 105 9.19 1.52 27.90
C PHE A 105 8.08 2.03 28.82
N LEU A 106 7.48 1.13 29.61
CA LEU A 106 6.43 1.49 30.56
C LEU A 106 6.95 2.45 31.64
N ASP A 107 8.20 2.26 32.08
CA ASP A 107 8.89 3.19 32.98
C ASP A 107 9.09 4.58 32.35
N ILE A 108 9.44 4.65 31.06
CA ILE A 108 9.53 5.93 30.34
C ILE A 108 8.16 6.61 30.29
N LEU A 109 7.09 5.87 29.96
CA LEU A 109 5.74 6.42 29.93
C LEU A 109 5.37 7.02 31.29
N GLU A 110 5.62 6.31 32.38
CA GLU A 110 5.30 6.79 33.73
C GLU A 110 6.12 8.03 34.13
N LYS A 111 7.43 8.00 33.94
CA LYS A 111 8.36 9.01 34.47
C LYS A 111 8.56 10.22 33.56
N HIS A 112 8.33 10.06 32.26
CA HIS A 112 8.70 11.05 31.24
C HIS A 112 7.58 11.42 30.27
N TRP A 113 6.33 11.04 30.54
CA TRP A 113 5.16 11.35 29.69
C TRP A 113 5.14 12.78 29.13
N ARG A 114 5.34 13.77 30.00
CA ARG A 114 5.27 15.20 29.63
C ARG A 114 6.32 15.63 28.62
N ARG A 115 7.42 14.90 28.48
CA ARG A 115 8.52 15.19 27.53
C ARG A 115 8.30 14.53 26.17
N ILE A 116 7.34 13.61 26.03
CA ILE A 116 7.13 12.87 24.80
C ILE A 116 6.49 13.78 23.76
N GLN A 117 7.16 13.95 22.62
CA GLN A 117 6.71 14.75 21.48
C GLN A 117 6.15 13.87 20.36
N HIS A 118 6.80 12.73 20.09
CA HIS A 118 6.27 11.74 19.15
C HIS A 118 6.31 10.36 19.78
N LEU A 119 5.18 9.66 19.71
CA LEU A 119 5.01 8.30 20.19
C LEU A 119 4.45 7.44 19.08
N ILE A 120 5.19 6.41 18.66
CA ILE A 120 4.73 5.36 17.75
C ILE A 120 4.91 4.02 18.44
N VAL A 121 3.80 3.33 18.69
CA VAL A 121 3.79 2.08 19.44
C VAL A 121 2.96 1.06 18.67
N ASP A 122 3.58 -0.06 18.37
CA ASP A 122 2.95 -1.26 17.83
C ASP A 122 2.81 -2.26 18.98
N VAL A 123 1.58 -2.68 19.33
CA VAL A 123 1.32 -3.47 20.53
C VAL A 123 0.25 -4.54 20.30
N SER A 124 0.46 -5.72 20.90
CA SER A 124 -0.56 -6.77 20.92
C SER A 124 -1.65 -6.42 21.92
N SER A 125 -2.93 -6.68 21.59
CA SER A 125 -4.02 -6.40 22.54
C SER A 125 -3.87 -7.17 23.87
N ASN A 126 -3.20 -8.32 23.87
CA ASN A 126 -2.89 -9.07 25.10
C ASN A 126 -2.01 -8.28 26.07
N ASP A 127 -1.06 -7.49 25.56
CA ASP A 127 -0.12 -6.76 26.41
C ASP A 127 -0.81 -5.63 27.18
N ILE A 128 -1.78 -4.97 26.53
CA ILE A 128 -2.59 -3.93 27.15
C ILE A 128 -3.53 -4.55 28.19
N LEU A 129 -4.24 -5.61 27.80
CA LEU A 129 -5.20 -6.30 28.68
C LEU A 129 -4.55 -6.90 29.92
N ALA A 130 -3.31 -7.38 29.82
CA ALA A 130 -2.59 -7.94 30.96
C ALA A 130 -2.23 -6.89 32.02
N THR A 131 -2.06 -5.61 31.63
CA THR A 131 -1.54 -4.56 32.52
C THR A 131 -2.17 -3.19 32.28
N PRO A 132 -3.50 -3.05 32.34
CA PRO A 132 -4.19 -1.81 31.95
C PRO A 132 -3.74 -0.58 32.76
N ASP A 133 -3.44 -0.76 34.05
CA ASP A 133 -2.99 0.32 34.94
C ASP A 133 -1.64 0.94 34.52
N ARG A 134 -0.79 0.17 33.82
CA ARG A 134 0.53 0.66 33.37
C ARG A 134 0.45 1.55 32.13
N TRP A 135 -0.68 1.53 31.43
CA TRP A 135 -0.99 2.45 30.34
C TRP A 135 -1.67 3.72 30.82
N SER A 136 -1.75 3.93 32.14
CA SER A 136 -2.41 5.10 32.72
C SER A 136 -1.79 6.44 32.31
N ALA A 137 -0.51 6.44 31.90
CA ALA A 137 0.17 7.61 31.36
C ALA A 137 -0.56 8.25 30.17
N PHE A 138 -1.25 7.47 29.33
CA PHE A 138 -2.02 7.98 28.19
C PHE A 138 -3.18 8.90 28.60
N TYR A 139 -3.60 8.84 29.86
CA TYR A 139 -4.67 9.68 30.40
C TYR A 139 -4.14 10.89 31.18
N LEU A 140 -2.83 11.14 31.17
CA LEU A 140 -2.22 12.33 31.76
C LEU A 140 -2.07 13.46 30.71
N PRO A 141 -2.08 14.74 31.12
CA PRO A 141 -1.80 15.87 30.22
C PRO A 141 -0.51 15.68 29.40
N ALA A 142 -0.60 15.97 28.11
CA ALA A 142 0.46 15.75 27.12
C ALA A 142 0.84 17.07 26.42
N PRO A 143 1.44 18.04 27.13
CA PRO A 143 1.60 19.43 26.66
C PRO A 143 2.46 19.58 25.40
N HIS A 144 3.37 18.64 25.15
CA HIS A 144 4.32 18.67 24.04
C HIS A 144 4.06 17.61 22.97
N LEU A 145 3.02 16.78 23.14
CA LEU A 145 2.75 15.67 22.22
C LEU A 145 2.22 16.20 20.89
N GLU A 146 2.95 15.92 19.81
CA GLU A 146 2.62 16.29 18.43
C GLU A 146 2.11 15.09 17.62
N THR A 147 2.70 13.92 17.84
CA THR A 147 2.33 12.66 17.17
C THR A 147 2.01 11.57 18.19
N PHE A 148 0.82 11.00 18.07
CA PHE A 148 0.39 9.83 18.83
C PHE A 148 -0.10 8.77 17.86
N LYS A 149 0.69 7.71 17.67
CA LYS A 149 0.31 6.53 16.88
C LYS A 149 0.42 5.29 17.76
N VAL A 150 -0.72 4.69 18.06
CA VAL A 150 -0.79 3.44 18.82
C VAL A 150 -1.61 2.44 18.02
N HIS A 151 -0.92 1.44 17.49
CA HIS A 151 -1.51 0.37 16.71
C HIS A 151 -1.68 -0.86 17.59
N ILE A 152 -2.93 -1.25 17.83
CA ILE A 152 -3.26 -2.42 18.62
C ILE A 152 -3.66 -3.53 17.65
N PHE A 153 -2.85 -4.59 17.59
CA PHE A 153 -3.16 -5.74 16.74
C PHE A 153 -4.12 -6.69 17.45
N PRO A 154 -5.20 -7.14 16.76
CA PRO A 154 -6.09 -8.14 17.31
C PRO A 154 -5.38 -9.49 17.44
N VAL A 155 -5.64 -10.23 18.52
CA VAL A 155 -5.13 -11.60 18.68
C VAL A 155 -5.79 -12.49 17.64
N LYS A 156 -4.98 -13.08 16.76
CA LYS A 156 -5.43 -13.94 15.64
C LYS A 156 -6.25 -15.19 16.02
N LYS A 157 -6.55 -15.47 17.30
CA LYS A 157 -6.98 -16.82 17.72
C LYS A 157 -7.96 -16.95 18.88
N VAL A 158 -8.42 -15.87 19.52
CA VAL A 158 -9.38 -16.08 20.62
C VAL A 158 -10.79 -16.05 20.04
N LEU A 159 -11.49 -17.18 20.27
CA LEU A 159 -12.93 -17.39 20.11
C LEU A 159 -13.75 -16.13 20.44
N PRO A 160 -14.99 -15.98 19.95
CA PRO A 160 -15.89 -14.86 20.26
C PRO A 160 -16.18 -14.77 21.77
N GLY A 161 -15.20 -14.21 22.48
CA GLY A 161 -15.21 -13.82 23.89
C GLY A 161 -15.24 -12.30 23.98
N PRO A 162 -15.32 -11.74 25.19
CA PRO A 162 -15.93 -10.45 25.45
C PRO A 162 -15.06 -9.28 24.95
N GLN A 163 -15.26 -8.87 23.69
CA GLN A 163 -14.86 -7.54 23.21
C GLN A 163 -15.37 -6.41 24.12
N ALA A 164 -16.46 -6.68 24.86
CA ALA A 164 -17.02 -5.79 25.87
C ALA A 164 -16.03 -5.39 26.99
N GLU A 165 -15.01 -6.19 27.30
CA GLU A 165 -14.04 -5.85 28.36
C GLU A 165 -13.03 -4.78 27.92
N LEU A 166 -12.67 -4.73 26.63
CA LEU A 166 -11.79 -3.68 26.09
C LEU A 166 -12.47 -2.31 26.14
N SER A 167 -13.77 -2.24 25.84
CA SER A 167 -14.54 -1.00 25.84
C SER A 167 -14.60 -0.31 27.21
N ILE A 168 -14.54 -1.06 28.31
CA ILE A 168 -14.61 -0.50 29.69
C ILE A 168 -13.30 0.21 30.06
N ALA A 169 -12.16 -0.37 29.67
CA ALA A 169 -10.83 0.15 30.01
C ALA A 169 -10.50 1.51 29.35
N TRP A 170 -11.21 1.87 28.28
CA TRP A 170 -10.96 3.08 27.48
C TRP A 170 -11.98 4.20 27.67
N SER A 171 -12.75 4.17 28.77
CA SER A 171 -13.74 5.19 29.11
C SER A 171 -13.15 6.52 29.62
N LYS A 172 -11.85 6.55 29.97
CA LYS A 172 -11.18 7.77 30.42
C LYS A 172 -10.75 8.61 29.22
N PRO A 173 -10.89 9.95 29.27
CA PRO A 173 -10.45 10.81 28.19
C PRO A 173 -8.92 10.74 28.03
N LEU A 174 -8.47 10.52 26.80
CA LEU A 174 -7.05 10.58 26.47
C LEU A 174 -6.48 11.96 26.81
N PHE A 175 -5.24 11.96 27.28
CA PHE A 175 -4.45 13.14 27.60
C PHE A 175 -5.06 14.06 28.65
N ALA A 176 -6.02 13.58 29.45
CA ALA A 176 -6.86 14.42 30.31
C ALA A 176 -7.43 15.64 29.56
N ASN A 177 -7.72 15.48 28.26
CA ASN A 177 -8.18 16.54 27.37
C ASN A 177 -7.18 17.69 27.12
N ASP A 178 -5.91 17.52 27.45
CA ASP A 178 -4.86 18.53 27.30
C ASP A 178 -3.69 18.01 26.45
N ALA A 179 -3.79 18.19 25.14
CA ALA A 179 -2.74 17.90 24.16
C ALA A 179 -2.67 19.01 23.09
N PRO A 180 -2.27 20.23 23.45
CA PRO A 180 -2.44 21.42 22.61
C PRO A 180 -1.59 21.42 21.34
N MET A 181 -0.50 20.64 21.32
CA MET A 181 0.42 20.54 20.18
C MET A 181 0.08 19.38 19.23
N LEU A 182 -0.92 18.55 19.56
CA LEU A 182 -1.17 17.32 18.81
C LEU A 182 -1.67 17.63 17.39
N ARG A 183 -0.99 17.04 16.40
CA ARG A 183 -1.26 17.17 14.95
C ARG A 183 -1.59 15.85 14.29
N VAL A 184 -1.01 14.76 14.79
CA VAL A 184 -1.17 13.42 14.23
C VAL A 184 -1.74 12.49 15.30
N PHE A 185 -2.93 11.97 15.06
CA PHE A 185 -3.60 11.03 15.97
C PHE A 185 -4.01 9.76 15.22
N HIS A 186 -3.27 8.67 15.42
CA HIS A 186 -3.57 7.36 14.85
C HIS A 186 -3.75 6.34 15.97
N ALA A 187 -4.96 6.22 16.51
CA ALA A 187 -5.25 5.24 17.54
C ALA A 187 -6.68 4.75 17.36
N THR A 188 -6.82 3.67 16.58
CA THR A 188 -8.14 3.22 16.09
C THR A 188 -9.06 2.76 17.20
N GLN A 189 -8.50 2.36 18.33
CA GLN A 189 -9.19 1.78 19.49
C GLN A 189 -9.63 2.80 20.55
N TYR A 190 -9.36 4.09 20.35
CA TYR A 190 -9.62 5.12 21.36
C TYR A 190 -10.59 6.17 20.83
N LYS A 191 -11.59 6.54 21.64
CA LYS A 191 -12.42 7.72 21.35
C LYS A 191 -11.65 9.00 21.70
N LEU A 192 -11.68 9.95 20.77
CA LEU A 192 -11.14 11.29 20.97
C LEU A 192 -12.30 12.28 21.13
N ASP A 193 -12.64 12.65 22.36
CA ASP A 193 -13.78 13.53 22.66
C ASP A 193 -13.35 14.99 22.87
N LEU A 194 -12.78 15.61 21.82
CA LEU A 194 -12.20 16.95 21.94
C LEU A 194 -12.44 17.83 20.70
N PRO A 195 -13.50 18.66 20.70
CA PRO A 195 -13.78 19.61 19.62
C PRO A 195 -12.60 20.52 19.27
N ASP A 196 -11.88 21.03 20.28
CA ASP A 196 -10.77 21.96 20.10
C ASP A 196 -9.53 21.32 19.50
N LEU A 197 -9.32 20.03 19.78
CA LEU A 197 -8.20 19.28 19.24
C LEU A 197 -8.41 18.93 17.77
N MET A 198 -9.65 18.58 17.39
CA MET A 198 -9.98 18.21 16.01
C MET A 198 -9.59 19.30 15.00
N ASN A 199 -9.72 20.58 15.34
CA ASN A 199 -9.39 21.68 14.43
C ASN A 199 -7.88 21.84 14.17
N ARG A 200 -7.03 21.22 15.01
CA ARG A 200 -5.55 21.27 14.93
C ARG A 200 -4.96 20.08 14.21
N LEU A 201 -5.70 18.98 14.12
CA LEU A 201 -5.23 17.74 13.51
C LEU A 201 -5.04 17.94 12.00
N SER A 202 -3.89 17.48 11.52
CA SER A 202 -3.57 17.35 10.10
C SER A 202 -3.65 15.90 9.64
N SER A 203 -3.51 14.94 10.56
CA SER A 203 -3.58 13.51 10.23
C SER A 203 -4.36 12.76 11.30
N LEU A 204 -5.39 12.04 10.86
CA LEU A 204 -6.31 11.31 11.72
C LEU A 204 -6.51 9.89 11.19
N ARG A 205 -6.39 8.92 12.10
CA ARG A 205 -6.80 7.52 11.85
C ARG A 205 -7.72 7.07 12.98
N ILE A 206 -8.99 6.79 12.63
CA ILE A 206 -10.06 6.42 13.56
C ILE A 206 -10.59 5.01 13.26
N GLY A 207 -11.17 4.37 14.27
CA GLY A 207 -11.79 3.06 14.18
C GLY A 207 -12.78 2.85 15.34
N CYS A 208 -13.06 1.61 15.71
CA CYS A 208 -13.89 1.23 16.84
C CYS A 208 -13.31 1.83 18.14
N PRO A 209 -14.07 2.60 18.94
CA PRO A 209 -15.51 2.45 19.08
C PRO A 209 -16.32 3.58 18.43
N PHE A 210 -15.77 4.32 17.47
CA PHE A 210 -16.56 5.33 16.78
C PHE A 210 -17.68 4.69 15.96
N THR A 211 -18.91 5.19 16.04
CA THR A 211 -19.94 4.90 15.04
C THR A 211 -19.75 5.75 13.79
N VAL A 212 -20.42 5.41 12.67
CA VAL A 212 -20.41 6.24 11.44
C VAL A 212 -20.84 7.68 11.75
N GLN A 213 -21.90 7.84 12.55
CA GLN A 213 -22.43 9.14 12.91
C GLN A 213 -21.44 9.94 13.77
N GLU A 214 -20.85 9.31 14.80
CA GLU A 214 -19.84 9.93 15.66
C GLU A 214 -18.59 10.35 14.84
N ALA A 215 -18.13 9.48 13.94
CA ALA A 215 -17.01 9.77 13.05
C ALA A 215 -17.29 11.00 12.17
N LEU A 216 -18.46 11.06 11.52
CA LEU A 216 -18.82 12.22 10.71
C LEU A 216 -18.93 13.51 11.54
N PHE A 217 -19.51 13.47 12.73
CA PHE A 217 -19.56 14.63 13.63
C PHE A 217 -18.18 15.09 14.10
N ALA A 218 -17.26 14.17 14.36
CA ALA A 218 -15.88 14.50 14.68
C ALA A 218 -15.20 15.17 13.48
N LEU A 219 -15.35 14.59 12.28
CA LEU A 219 -14.74 15.12 11.04
C LEU A 219 -15.25 16.52 10.67
N GLN A 220 -16.49 16.88 10.97
CA GLN A 220 -16.99 18.26 10.82
C GLN A 220 -16.16 19.29 11.58
N LYS A 221 -15.52 18.89 12.68
CA LYS A 221 -14.70 19.75 13.52
C LYS A 221 -13.21 19.76 13.10
N ALA A 222 -12.85 19.01 12.05
CA ALA A 222 -11.47 18.86 11.57
C ALA A 222 -11.25 19.40 10.14
N PRO A 223 -11.52 20.70 9.85
CA PRO A 223 -11.40 21.25 8.50
C PRO A 223 -9.96 21.31 7.97
N ASN A 224 -8.95 21.17 8.86
CA ASN A 224 -7.54 21.21 8.51
C ASN A 224 -6.92 19.85 8.18
N LEU A 225 -7.74 18.80 8.14
CA LEU A 225 -7.26 17.45 7.93
C LEU A 225 -6.69 17.27 6.52
N VAL A 226 -5.47 16.74 6.45
CA VAL A 226 -4.73 16.44 5.21
C VAL A 226 -4.72 14.93 4.95
N TYR A 227 -4.64 14.13 6.01
CA TYR A 227 -4.67 12.68 5.95
C TYR A 227 -5.80 12.14 6.81
N LEU A 228 -6.69 11.35 6.22
CA LEU A 228 -7.74 10.60 6.91
C LEU A 228 -7.60 9.12 6.59
N SER A 229 -7.62 8.28 7.61
CA SER A 229 -7.82 6.84 7.45
C SER A 229 -8.93 6.38 8.39
N VAL A 230 -9.91 5.66 7.89
CA VAL A 230 -10.99 5.11 8.71
C VAL A 230 -10.90 3.60 8.67
N ASP A 231 -10.63 2.97 9.80
CA ASP A 231 -10.71 1.52 9.97
C ASP A 231 -12.13 1.10 10.41
N THR A 232 -12.31 -0.17 10.76
CA THR A 232 -13.59 -0.71 11.24
C THR A 232 -14.20 0.13 12.36
N LEU A 233 -15.42 0.63 12.14
CA LEU A 233 -16.22 1.41 13.09
C LEU A 233 -17.15 0.50 13.93
N GLU A 234 -17.59 1.00 15.09
CA GLU A 234 -18.61 0.37 15.95
C GLU A 234 -20.01 0.57 15.37
N GLY A 235 -20.92 -0.37 15.67
CA GLY A 235 -22.30 -0.34 15.19
C GLY A 235 -22.40 -0.97 13.81
N GLY A 236 -23.24 -2.01 13.70
CA GLY A 236 -23.55 -2.64 12.42
C GLY A 236 -24.49 -1.76 11.57
N MET A 237 -25.25 -2.39 10.68
CA MET A 237 -26.16 -1.68 9.76
C MET A 237 -27.30 -0.90 10.43
N SER A 238 -27.54 -1.06 11.74
CA SER A 238 -28.69 -0.50 12.47
C SER A 238 -28.69 1.03 12.56
N ASP A 239 -27.50 1.66 12.55
CA ASP A 239 -27.37 3.08 12.92
C ASP A 239 -27.50 4.04 11.72
N ILE A 240 -27.57 3.49 10.50
CA ILE A 240 -27.60 4.26 9.24
C ILE A 240 -29.00 4.83 8.94
N THR A 241 -30.01 4.53 9.77
CA THR A 241 -31.38 5.05 9.58
C THR A 241 -31.52 6.53 9.93
N GLN A 242 -30.56 7.10 10.66
CA GLN A 242 -30.59 8.52 11.03
C GLN A 242 -30.05 9.41 9.91
N ARG A 243 -30.49 10.68 9.88
CA ARG A 243 -29.93 11.68 8.96
C ARG A 243 -28.47 11.96 9.31
N LEU A 244 -27.56 11.38 8.53
CA LEU A 244 -26.13 11.58 8.69
C LEU A 244 -25.72 12.97 8.14
N PRO A 245 -24.81 13.68 8.82
CA PRO A 245 -24.34 14.97 8.35
C PRO A 245 -23.48 14.83 7.08
N ARG A 246 -23.44 15.87 6.24
CA ARG A 246 -22.41 16.01 5.21
C ARG A 246 -21.21 16.76 5.79
N VAL A 247 -20.02 16.38 5.38
CA VAL A 247 -18.76 16.92 5.90
C VAL A 247 -17.88 17.37 4.76
N HIS A 248 -17.33 18.57 4.87
CA HIS A 248 -16.44 19.14 3.87
C HIS A 248 -15.00 19.16 4.40
N LEU A 249 -14.07 18.50 3.70
CA LEU A 249 -12.67 18.37 4.11
C LEU A 249 -11.74 18.96 3.04
N PRO A 250 -11.66 20.30 2.91
CA PRO A 250 -11.07 20.96 1.74
C PRO A 250 -9.57 20.76 1.57
N LYS A 251 -8.85 20.37 2.64
CA LYS A 251 -7.40 20.16 2.63
C LYS A 251 -7.00 18.69 2.51
N LEU A 252 -7.98 17.78 2.41
CA LEU A 252 -7.71 16.36 2.41
C LEU A 252 -6.97 15.96 1.14
N SER A 253 -5.75 15.45 1.31
CA SER A 253 -4.91 14.94 0.22
C SER A 253 -4.90 13.42 0.18
N TYR A 254 -5.19 12.75 1.30
CA TYR A 254 -5.28 11.30 1.36
C TYR A 254 -6.48 10.85 2.18
N PHE A 255 -7.23 9.90 1.62
CA PHE A 255 -8.37 9.26 2.24
C PHE A 255 -8.29 7.74 2.12
N GLY A 256 -8.03 7.08 3.24
CA GLY A 256 -8.04 5.62 3.38
C GLY A 256 -9.32 5.11 4.05
N LEU A 257 -9.88 4.03 3.51
CA LEU A 257 -11.07 3.35 4.00
C LEU A 257 -10.75 1.86 4.16
N ASN A 258 -10.76 1.39 5.40
CA ASN A 258 -10.48 0.02 5.82
C ASN A 258 -11.52 -0.48 6.82
N ALA A 259 -12.79 -0.42 6.43
CA ALA A 259 -13.93 -0.80 7.25
C ALA A 259 -14.85 -1.74 6.47
N ILE A 260 -16.02 -2.07 7.02
CA ILE A 260 -17.06 -2.81 6.30
C ILE A 260 -17.45 -2.03 5.03
N PHE A 261 -17.71 -2.72 3.91
CA PHE A 261 -18.00 -2.11 2.61
C PHE A 261 -19.07 -1.02 2.68
N LYS A 262 -20.19 -1.30 3.38
CA LYS A 262 -21.27 -0.33 3.59
C LYS A 262 -20.86 0.92 4.36
N VAL A 263 -20.02 0.76 5.38
CA VAL A 263 -19.48 1.91 6.12
C VAL A 263 -18.62 2.75 5.20
N CYS A 264 -17.75 2.12 4.41
CA CYS A 264 -16.89 2.82 3.46
C CYS A 264 -17.68 3.62 2.43
N THR A 265 -18.73 3.03 1.84
CA THR A 265 -19.55 3.71 0.83
C THR A 265 -20.41 4.81 1.42
N THR A 266 -20.97 4.60 2.62
CA THR A 266 -21.69 5.65 3.38
C THR A 266 -20.79 6.84 3.69
N LEU A 267 -19.54 6.59 4.12
CA LEU A 267 -18.57 7.66 4.35
C LEU A 267 -18.22 8.39 3.05
N LEU A 268 -17.99 7.69 1.94
CA LEU A 268 -17.75 8.32 0.63
C LEU A 268 -18.90 9.22 0.18
N GLU A 269 -20.15 8.83 0.44
CA GLU A 269 -21.33 9.63 0.09
C GLU A 269 -21.46 10.90 0.93
N HIS A 270 -21.07 10.83 2.21
CA HIS A 270 -21.22 11.92 3.17
C HIS A 270 -20.00 12.85 3.27
N LEU A 271 -18.86 12.46 2.72
CA LEU A 271 -17.63 13.25 2.71
C LEU A 271 -17.43 13.94 1.35
N GLU A 272 -17.43 15.26 1.36
CA GLU A 272 -16.99 16.08 0.23
C GLU A 272 -15.46 16.19 0.24
N VAL A 273 -14.82 15.24 -0.47
CA VAL A 273 -13.37 15.21 -0.64
C VAL A 273 -12.92 16.02 -1.87
N PRO A 274 -11.79 16.74 -1.80
CA PRO A 274 -11.18 17.41 -2.93
C PRO A 274 -10.91 16.44 -4.08
N SER A 275 -10.98 16.93 -5.31
CA SER A 275 -10.76 16.08 -6.49
C SER A 275 -9.31 15.61 -6.64
N ASN A 276 -8.38 16.28 -5.94
CA ASN A 276 -6.98 15.89 -5.85
C ASN A 276 -6.68 14.98 -4.63
N CYS A 277 -7.68 14.49 -3.91
CA CYS A 277 -7.49 13.57 -2.80
C CYS A 277 -7.21 12.15 -3.30
N HIS A 278 -6.09 11.54 -2.89
CA HIS A 278 -5.82 10.13 -3.12
C HIS A 278 -6.81 9.27 -2.34
N LEU A 279 -7.34 8.23 -2.98
CA LEU A 279 -8.30 7.31 -2.38
C LEU A 279 -7.71 5.92 -2.27
N LYS A 280 -7.68 5.37 -1.05
CA LYS A 280 -7.41 3.96 -0.80
C LYS A 280 -8.66 3.31 -0.22
N PHE A 281 -9.32 2.46 -0.99
CA PHE A 281 -10.54 1.75 -0.63
C PHE A 281 -10.22 0.26 -0.47
N PHE A 282 -10.26 -0.24 0.76
CA PHE A 282 -9.89 -1.62 1.12
C PHE A 282 -10.90 -2.13 2.17
N PRO A 283 -12.12 -2.53 1.79
CA PRO A 283 -13.11 -2.99 2.74
C PRO A 283 -12.62 -4.29 3.40
N CYS A 284 -12.74 -4.38 4.73
CA CYS A 284 -12.15 -5.47 5.52
C CYS A 284 -13.10 -6.68 5.68
N ASP A 285 -14.38 -6.52 5.40
CA ASP A 285 -15.33 -7.62 5.38
C ASP A 285 -15.14 -8.44 4.10
N PHE A 286 -14.97 -9.75 4.27
CA PHE A 286 -15.27 -10.65 3.18
C PHE A 286 -16.77 -10.51 2.93
N LEU A 287 -17.14 -9.95 1.77
CA LEU A 287 -18.54 -9.87 1.37
C LEU A 287 -19.11 -11.29 1.42
N ASP A 288 -19.88 -11.65 2.45
CA ASP A 288 -20.60 -12.92 2.48
C ASP A 288 -21.75 -12.77 1.47
N PRO A 289 -21.76 -13.61 0.42
CA PRO A 289 -22.88 -13.77 -0.47
C PRO A 289 -24.27 -13.64 0.14
N ALA A 290 -24.49 -14.32 1.27
CA ALA A 290 -25.82 -14.49 1.84
C ALA A 290 -26.33 -13.20 2.49
N ASP A 291 -25.44 -12.44 3.13
CA ASP A 291 -25.83 -11.27 3.93
C ASP A 291 -25.97 -10.00 3.09
N MET A 292 -25.15 -9.85 2.03
CA MET A 292 -25.16 -8.64 1.22
C MET A 292 -25.93 -8.74 -0.09
N TRP A 293 -26.06 -9.92 -0.71
CA TRP A 293 -26.84 -10.02 -1.97
C TRP A 293 -28.35 -9.99 -1.75
N GLY A 294 -28.80 -9.95 -0.50
CA GLY A 294 -30.21 -9.69 -0.18
C GLY A 294 -30.71 -8.34 -0.72
N ASP A 295 -29.80 -7.38 -0.99
CA ASP A 295 -30.15 -6.05 -1.48
C ASP A 295 -29.28 -5.62 -2.69
N PRO A 296 -29.67 -5.99 -3.92
CA PRO A 296 -29.01 -5.56 -5.14
C PRO A 296 -29.00 -4.03 -5.35
N GLU A 297 -30.02 -3.32 -4.85
CA GLU A 297 -30.13 -1.85 -4.99
C GLU A 297 -29.06 -1.15 -4.14
N PHE A 298 -28.81 -1.68 -2.95
CA PHE A 298 -27.72 -1.20 -2.09
C PHE A 298 -26.33 -1.38 -2.73
N LEU A 299 -26.07 -2.53 -3.34
CA LEU A 299 -24.81 -2.77 -4.05
C LEU A 299 -24.64 -1.81 -5.22
N ASP A 300 -25.68 -1.65 -6.04
CA ASP A 300 -25.64 -0.79 -7.21
C ASP A 300 -25.36 0.68 -6.83
N SER A 301 -26.08 1.20 -5.83
CA SER A 301 -25.87 2.56 -5.30
C SER A 301 -24.48 2.74 -4.68
N SER A 302 -23.98 1.75 -3.95
CA SER A 302 -22.63 1.78 -3.38
C SER A 302 -21.53 1.83 -4.45
N PHE A 303 -21.67 1.04 -5.51
CA PHE A 303 -20.72 1.08 -6.63
C PHE A 303 -20.84 2.37 -7.45
N GLU A 304 -22.01 3.00 -7.49
CA GLU A 304 -22.18 4.31 -8.11
C GLU A 304 -21.45 5.43 -7.32
N VAL A 305 -21.48 5.36 -5.98
CA VAL A 305 -20.69 6.28 -5.14
C VAL A 305 -19.19 6.07 -5.37
N LEU A 306 -18.75 4.82 -5.45
CA LEU A 306 -17.34 4.48 -5.70
C LEU A 306 -16.89 4.89 -7.11
N SER A 307 -17.70 4.64 -8.14
CA SER A 307 -17.41 5.03 -9.53
C SER A 307 -17.33 6.55 -9.66
N THR A 308 -18.27 7.29 -9.06
CA THR A 308 -18.30 8.76 -9.05
C THR A 308 -17.04 9.32 -8.38
N SER A 309 -16.64 8.74 -7.25
CA SER A 309 -15.43 9.15 -6.53
C SER A 309 -14.16 8.88 -7.34
N SER A 310 -14.09 7.72 -7.98
CA SER A 310 -12.98 7.32 -8.85
C SER A 310 -12.87 8.21 -10.09
N GLU A 311 -13.99 8.49 -10.76
CA GLU A 311 -14.04 9.36 -11.93
C GLU A 311 -13.61 10.79 -11.58
N ARG A 312 -14.01 11.30 -10.42
CA ARG A 312 -13.57 12.62 -9.92
C ARG A 312 -12.05 12.66 -9.75
N TYR A 313 -11.46 11.59 -9.18
CA TYR A 313 -10.02 11.47 -9.02
C TYR A 313 -9.30 11.46 -10.38
N PHE A 314 -9.65 10.53 -11.27
CA PHE A 314 -8.96 10.36 -12.55
C PHE A 314 -9.17 11.51 -13.55
N ARG A 315 -10.22 12.33 -13.36
CA ARG A 315 -10.35 13.61 -14.08
C ARG A 315 -9.28 14.62 -13.68
N SER A 316 -8.93 14.65 -12.39
CA SER A 316 -7.93 15.58 -11.84
C SER A 316 -6.51 15.03 -11.97
N HIS A 317 -6.38 13.71 -11.93
CA HIS A 317 -5.13 12.97 -12.09
C HIS A 317 -5.25 11.95 -13.23
N PRO A 318 -5.12 12.40 -14.48
CA PRO A 318 -5.06 11.47 -15.60
C PRO A 318 -3.87 10.52 -15.45
N SER A 319 -4.14 9.24 -15.28
CA SER A 319 -3.08 8.23 -15.27
C SER A 319 -2.76 7.76 -16.69
N SER A 320 -1.47 7.57 -16.97
CA SER A 320 -0.98 6.85 -18.15
C SER A 320 -0.93 5.33 -17.93
N GLU A 321 -0.88 4.87 -16.69
CA GLU A 321 -0.67 3.48 -16.31
C GLU A 321 -1.65 3.02 -15.21
N LEU A 322 -2.33 1.91 -15.46
CA LEU A 322 -3.21 1.28 -14.46
C LEU A 322 -2.90 -0.20 -14.34
N HIS A 323 -3.06 -0.72 -13.12
CA HIS A 323 -2.97 -2.13 -12.82
C HIS A 323 -4.33 -2.67 -12.37
N VAL A 324 -4.76 -3.76 -12.99
CA VAL A 324 -6.02 -4.44 -12.72
C VAL A 324 -5.75 -5.90 -12.39
N THR A 325 -6.03 -6.29 -11.15
CA THR A 325 -6.02 -7.67 -10.71
C THR A 325 -7.45 -8.15 -10.53
N PHE A 326 -7.75 -9.32 -11.06
CA PHE A 326 -8.99 -10.01 -10.74
C PHE A 326 -8.73 -11.51 -10.64
N HIS A 327 -8.89 -12.05 -9.43
CA HIS A 327 -8.71 -13.47 -9.12
C HIS A 327 -10.02 -14.04 -8.57
N ASN A 328 -10.79 -14.71 -9.42
CA ASN A 328 -12.13 -15.19 -9.06
C ASN A 328 -12.09 -16.26 -7.95
N SER A 329 -11.11 -17.17 -7.98
CA SER A 329 -10.96 -18.23 -6.95
C SER A 329 -10.60 -17.71 -5.57
N LEU A 330 -9.94 -16.55 -5.49
CA LEU A 330 -9.59 -15.89 -4.24
C LEU A 330 -10.62 -14.82 -3.87
N GLY A 331 -11.62 -14.63 -4.73
CA GLY A 331 -12.56 -13.53 -4.70
C GLY A 331 -11.86 -12.20 -4.42
N HIS A 332 -10.95 -11.83 -5.31
CA HIS A 332 -10.15 -10.62 -5.16
C HIS A 332 -10.24 -9.79 -6.44
N PHE A 333 -10.59 -8.52 -6.29
CA PHE A 333 -10.49 -7.50 -7.31
C PHE A 333 -9.58 -6.37 -6.79
N GLU A 334 -8.68 -5.90 -7.63
CA GLU A 334 -7.85 -4.72 -7.37
C GLU A 334 -7.77 -3.86 -8.62
N LEU A 335 -7.98 -2.56 -8.45
CA LEU A 335 -7.67 -1.52 -9.41
C LEU A 335 -6.74 -0.53 -8.71
N LYS A 336 -5.53 -0.32 -9.25
CA LYS A 336 -4.58 0.64 -8.69
C LYS A 336 -3.89 1.44 -9.75
N GLU A 337 -3.53 2.67 -9.40
CA GLU A 337 -2.62 3.50 -10.17
C GLU A 337 -1.18 3.16 -9.77
N ASP A 338 -0.33 2.85 -10.75
CA ASP A 338 1.11 2.74 -10.47
C ASP A 338 1.70 4.15 -10.52
N SER A 339 2.21 4.63 -9.38
CA SER A 339 2.96 5.87 -9.33
C SER A 339 4.40 5.53 -9.00
N HIS A 340 5.31 5.97 -9.88
CA HIS A 340 6.74 5.80 -9.69
C HIS A 340 7.30 6.70 -8.56
N LEU A 341 6.48 7.56 -7.95
CA LEU A 341 6.90 8.43 -6.87
C LEU A 341 6.87 7.65 -5.56
N ALA A 342 8.01 7.04 -5.24
CA ALA A 342 8.23 6.33 -4.00
C ALA A 342 7.77 7.17 -2.79
N GLY A 343 6.81 6.65 -2.02
CA GLY A 343 6.38 7.21 -0.75
C GLY A 343 5.08 8.01 -0.77
N LEU A 344 4.49 8.31 -1.94
CA LEU A 344 3.14 8.88 -1.99
C LEU A 344 2.09 7.76 -2.05
N PRO A 345 0.97 7.91 -1.34
CA PRO A 345 -0.13 6.95 -1.44
C PRO A 345 -0.81 7.06 -2.80
N ASN A 346 -0.91 5.94 -3.51
CA ASN A 346 -1.57 5.88 -4.82
C ASN A 346 -3.08 5.66 -4.67
N PHE A 347 -3.81 5.96 -5.73
CA PHE A 347 -5.19 5.49 -5.86
C PHE A 347 -5.23 3.96 -5.89
N GLN A 348 -6.05 3.38 -5.02
CA GLN A 348 -6.22 1.93 -4.95
C GLN A 348 -7.64 1.60 -4.51
N ILE A 349 -8.30 0.73 -5.26
CA ILE A 349 -9.52 0.03 -4.88
C ILE A 349 -9.18 -1.43 -4.81
N THR A 350 -9.44 -2.05 -3.68
CA THR A 350 -9.36 -3.48 -3.48
C THR A 350 -10.70 -3.96 -2.95
N ILE A 351 -11.18 -5.10 -3.41
CA ILE A 351 -12.44 -5.70 -2.96
C ILE A 351 -12.18 -7.20 -2.76
N HIS A 352 -12.52 -7.69 -1.58
CA HIS A 352 -12.41 -9.10 -1.22
C HIS A 352 -13.80 -9.70 -0.99
N SER A 353 -14.00 -10.95 -1.42
CA SER A 353 -15.18 -11.74 -1.13
C SER A 353 -14.83 -13.21 -1.09
N ILE A 354 -15.56 -14.01 -0.31
CA ILE A 354 -15.38 -15.47 -0.30
C ILE A 354 -15.73 -16.06 -1.68
N ARG A 355 -16.67 -15.43 -2.41
CA ARG A 355 -17.07 -15.82 -3.77
C ARG A 355 -17.43 -14.58 -4.58
N PHE A 356 -16.93 -14.50 -5.81
CA PHE A 356 -17.33 -13.46 -6.76
C PHE A 356 -18.33 -14.02 -7.79
N PRO A 357 -19.67 -13.87 -7.62
CA PRO A 357 -20.61 -14.23 -8.67
C PRO A 357 -20.40 -13.38 -9.88
N ALA A 358 -20.63 -13.96 -11.06
CA ALA A 358 -20.64 -13.25 -12.33
C ALA A 358 -21.41 -11.92 -12.29
N ALA A 359 -22.55 -11.86 -11.58
CA ALA A 359 -23.33 -10.64 -11.42
C ALA A 359 -22.55 -9.51 -10.70
N LEU A 360 -21.86 -9.82 -9.60
CA LEU A 360 -21.04 -8.84 -8.88
C LEU A 360 -19.82 -8.43 -9.72
N GLN A 361 -19.18 -9.38 -10.41
CA GLN A 361 -18.06 -9.05 -11.30
C GLN A 361 -18.49 -8.09 -12.41
N ASN A 362 -19.64 -8.36 -13.04
CA ASN A 362 -20.23 -7.50 -14.05
C ASN A 362 -20.56 -6.12 -13.50
N LEU A 363 -21.12 -6.05 -12.29
CA LEU A 363 -21.43 -4.78 -11.63
C LEU A 363 -20.16 -3.95 -11.40
N ILE A 364 -19.10 -4.56 -10.83
CA ILE A 364 -17.82 -3.90 -10.58
C ILE A 364 -17.21 -3.39 -11.89
N LEU A 365 -17.09 -4.27 -12.88
CA LEU A 365 -16.46 -3.95 -14.16
C LEU A 365 -17.27 -2.90 -14.94
N GLY A 366 -18.60 -2.99 -14.92
CA GLY A 366 -19.49 -2.02 -15.57
C GLY A 366 -19.45 -0.65 -14.90
N ARG A 367 -19.50 -0.59 -13.55
CA ARG A 367 -19.48 0.67 -12.80
C ARG A 367 -18.10 1.33 -12.81
N LEU A 368 -17.03 0.56 -12.86
CA LEU A 368 -15.66 1.06 -12.98
C LEU A 368 -15.18 1.19 -14.43
N ALA A 369 -16.07 1.06 -15.43
CA ALA A 369 -15.77 1.40 -16.82
C ALA A 369 -15.77 2.93 -17.01
N LEU A 370 -14.72 3.59 -16.48
CA LEU A 370 -14.69 5.04 -16.35
C LEU A 370 -14.25 5.74 -17.65
N PRO A 371 -14.95 6.81 -18.11
CA PRO A 371 -14.55 7.57 -19.30
C PRO A 371 -13.12 8.16 -19.21
N SER A 372 -12.69 8.49 -17.99
CA SER A 372 -11.33 9.00 -17.71
C SER A 372 -10.21 8.02 -18.08
N PHE A 373 -10.49 6.71 -18.18
CA PHE A 373 -9.52 5.70 -18.62
C PHE A 373 -9.17 5.78 -20.10
N SER A 374 -9.86 6.62 -20.88
CA SER A 374 -9.52 6.88 -22.28
C SER A 374 -8.11 7.47 -22.47
N LYS A 375 -7.47 7.97 -21.41
CA LYS A 375 -6.10 8.51 -21.43
C LYS A 375 -5.02 7.49 -21.06
N VAL A 376 -5.41 6.32 -20.55
CA VAL A 376 -4.48 5.27 -20.11
C VAL A 376 -3.82 4.66 -21.35
N THR A 377 -2.49 4.68 -21.37
CA THR A 377 -1.67 4.17 -22.48
C THR A 377 -1.07 2.80 -22.17
N GLU A 378 -0.87 2.50 -20.89
CA GLU A 378 -0.33 1.24 -20.39
C GLU A 378 -1.32 0.60 -19.40
N LEU A 379 -1.63 -0.67 -19.61
CA LEU A 379 -2.53 -1.43 -18.76
C LEU A 379 -1.86 -2.72 -18.32
N GLU A 380 -1.60 -2.88 -17.03
CA GLU A 380 -1.17 -4.15 -16.46
C GLU A 380 -2.40 -4.94 -15.99
N MET A 381 -2.47 -6.21 -16.38
CA MET A 381 -3.58 -7.09 -16.06
C MET A 381 -3.08 -8.39 -15.43
N SER A 382 -3.81 -8.83 -14.41
CA SER A 382 -3.71 -10.16 -13.83
C SER A 382 -5.10 -10.76 -13.69
N LEU A 383 -5.37 -11.80 -14.47
CA LEU A 383 -6.68 -12.44 -14.58
C LEU A 383 -6.53 -13.92 -14.25
N ARG A 384 -7.31 -14.41 -13.28
CA ARG A 384 -7.43 -15.84 -12.98
C ARG A 384 -8.86 -16.31 -12.78
N ASN A 385 -9.16 -17.46 -13.38
CA ASN A 385 -10.32 -18.33 -13.12
C ASN A 385 -11.66 -17.80 -13.65
N GLY A 386 -11.66 -17.36 -14.90
CA GLY A 386 -12.88 -17.03 -15.65
C GLY A 386 -13.56 -15.73 -15.20
N PHE A 387 -14.03 -14.97 -16.19
CA PHE A 387 -14.66 -13.65 -16.01
C PHE A 387 -15.93 -13.58 -16.84
N PRO A 388 -16.93 -12.78 -16.45
CA PRO A 388 -18.03 -12.53 -17.34
C PRO A 388 -17.55 -11.66 -18.50
N LYS A 389 -17.62 -12.25 -19.69
CA LYS A 389 -17.22 -11.66 -20.96
C LYS A 389 -17.78 -10.25 -21.14
N GLU A 390 -19.08 -10.06 -20.89
CA GLU A 390 -19.77 -8.79 -21.13
C GLU A 390 -19.24 -7.63 -20.28
N GLY A 391 -19.10 -7.84 -18.96
CA GLY A 391 -18.54 -6.82 -18.05
C GLY A 391 -17.09 -6.47 -18.40
N LEU A 392 -16.28 -7.48 -18.72
CA LEU A 392 -14.87 -7.27 -19.10
C LEU A 392 -14.77 -6.47 -20.41
N MET A 393 -15.58 -6.80 -21.42
CA MET A 393 -15.63 -6.07 -22.69
C MET A 393 -16.02 -4.60 -22.48
N SER A 394 -17.03 -4.34 -21.65
CA SER A 394 -17.46 -2.99 -21.30
C SER A 394 -16.35 -2.21 -20.61
N PHE A 395 -15.72 -2.81 -19.59
CA PHE A 395 -14.59 -2.21 -18.88
C PHE A 395 -13.43 -1.87 -19.81
N LEU A 396 -12.97 -2.83 -20.62
CA LEU A 396 -11.85 -2.66 -21.54
C LEU A 396 -12.14 -1.65 -22.66
N SER A 397 -13.41 -1.42 -23.01
CA SER A 397 -13.79 -0.39 -23.99
C SER A 397 -13.44 1.04 -23.52
N SER A 398 -13.27 1.24 -22.21
CA SER A 398 -12.88 2.52 -21.62
C SER A 398 -11.42 2.89 -21.90
N PHE A 399 -10.58 1.92 -22.27
CA PHE A 399 -9.13 2.09 -22.48
C PHE A 399 -8.80 2.34 -23.96
N SER A 400 -9.48 3.31 -24.57
CA SER A 400 -9.40 3.55 -26.02
C SER A 400 -8.01 3.98 -26.51
N SER A 401 -7.18 4.58 -25.66
CA SER A 401 -5.80 4.98 -25.98
C SER A 401 -4.73 3.97 -25.56
N CYS A 402 -5.11 2.82 -25.00
CA CYS A 402 -4.16 1.82 -24.54
C CYS A 402 -3.34 1.26 -25.72
N ARG A 403 -2.01 1.35 -25.62
CA ARG A 403 -1.05 0.88 -26.63
C ARG A 403 -0.20 -0.28 -26.14
N CYS A 404 -0.02 -0.36 -24.82
CA CYS A 404 0.77 -1.39 -24.17
C CYS A 404 -0.08 -2.14 -23.15
N ILE A 405 -0.09 -3.46 -23.24
CA ILE A 405 -0.70 -4.31 -22.21
C ILE A 405 0.38 -5.18 -21.58
N THR A 406 0.44 -5.19 -20.26
CA THR A 406 1.33 -6.06 -19.49
C THR A 406 0.50 -7.17 -18.88
N PHE A 407 0.87 -8.42 -19.13
CA PHE A 407 0.24 -9.57 -18.49
C PHE A 407 1.11 -10.09 -17.34
N SER A 408 0.49 -10.46 -16.22
CA SER A 408 1.22 -11.10 -15.13
C SER A 408 1.76 -12.46 -15.54
N ASP A 409 1.00 -13.26 -16.29
CA ASP A 409 1.39 -14.61 -16.73
C ASP A 409 0.65 -15.03 -18.02
N GLU A 410 1.05 -16.15 -18.64
CA GLU A 410 0.38 -16.66 -19.85
C GLU A 410 -1.06 -17.14 -19.56
N GLY A 411 -1.37 -17.56 -18.34
CA GLY A 411 -2.73 -17.92 -17.92
C GLY A 411 -3.69 -16.73 -17.99
N THR A 412 -3.22 -15.56 -17.56
CA THR A 412 -3.93 -14.29 -17.71
C THR A 412 -4.19 -13.96 -19.19
N LEU A 413 -3.17 -14.14 -20.05
CA LEU A 413 -3.36 -13.95 -21.49
C LEU A 413 -4.37 -14.94 -22.06
N HIS A 414 -4.35 -16.19 -21.59
CA HIS A 414 -5.31 -17.21 -22.00
C HIS A 414 -6.74 -16.83 -21.62
N ASP A 415 -6.97 -16.46 -20.36
CA ASP A 415 -8.28 -15.99 -19.89
C ASP A 415 -8.74 -14.75 -20.67
N PHE A 416 -7.82 -13.81 -20.95
CA PHE A 416 -8.10 -12.64 -21.79
C PHE A 416 -8.50 -13.05 -23.22
N PHE A 417 -7.74 -13.98 -23.83
CA PHE A 417 -7.94 -14.40 -25.21
C PHE A 417 -9.24 -15.17 -25.39
N GLN A 418 -9.56 -16.11 -24.51
CA GLN A 418 -10.82 -16.86 -24.52
C GLN A 418 -12.04 -15.92 -24.44
N ASN A 419 -11.94 -14.82 -23.69
CA ASN A 419 -12.98 -13.80 -23.62
C ASN A 419 -13.01 -12.89 -24.86
N SER A 420 -11.93 -12.81 -25.63
CA SER A 420 -11.87 -12.03 -26.88
C SER A 420 -12.43 -12.78 -28.08
N GLU A 421 -12.41 -14.12 -28.04
CA GLU A 421 -12.85 -14.94 -29.16
C GLU A 421 -14.38 -14.81 -29.29
N GLN A 422 -14.80 -14.10 -30.32
CA GLN A 422 -16.19 -13.95 -30.72
C GLN A 422 -16.45 -14.86 -31.94
N PRO A 423 -17.72 -15.22 -32.22
CA PRO A 423 -18.07 -15.88 -33.47
C PRO A 423 -17.49 -15.12 -34.67
N GLU A 424 -17.11 -15.83 -35.74
CA GLU A 424 -16.33 -15.30 -36.87
C GLU A 424 -16.90 -14.01 -37.51
N ASP A 425 -18.17 -13.68 -37.25
CA ASP A 425 -18.85 -12.50 -37.78
C ASP A 425 -18.69 -11.22 -36.92
N SER A 426 -18.16 -11.28 -35.71
CA SER A 426 -17.98 -10.08 -34.87
C SER A 426 -16.67 -9.36 -35.18
N CYS A 427 -16.77 -8.20 -35.82
CA CYS A 427 -15.62 -7.35 -36.14
C CYS A 427 -14.97 -6.66 -34.92
N GLN A 428 -15.35 -6.97 -33.68
CA GLN A 428 -14.95 -6.21 -32.50
C GLN A 428 -13.73 -6.81 -31.79
N VAL A 429 -12.52 -6.47 -32.28
CA VAL A 429 -11.27 -6.77 -31.57
C VAL A 429 -11.14 -5.86 -30.34
N MET A 430 -10.88 -6.44 -29.17
CA MET A 430 -10.59 -5.70 -27.94
C MET A 430 -9.28 -4.92 -28.04
N LEU A 431 -9.25 -3.72 -27.46
CA LEU A 431 -8.04 -2.88 -27.36
C LEU A 431 -7.31 -2.77 -28.72
N ARG A 432 -8.01 -2.30 -29.75
CA ARG A 432 -7.51 -2.29 -31.14
C ARG A 432 -6.18 -1.56 -31.32
N HIS A 433 -5.90 -0.58 -30.47
CA HIS A 433 -4.68 0.24 -30.52
C HIS A 433 -3.49 -0.39 -29.79
N VAL A 434 -3.69 -1.49 -29.07
CA VAL A 434 -2.58 -2.23 -28.44
C VAL A 434 -1.70 -2.83 -29.54
N ASP A 435 -0.45 -2.40 -29.53
CA ASP A 435 0.59 -2.88 -30.44
C ASP A 435 1.83 -3.41 -29.70
N THR A 436 1.85 -3.29 -28.37
CA THR A 436 2.90 -3.81 -27.50
C THR A 436 2.32 -4.71 -26.42
N ILE A 437 2.91 -5.89 -26.22
CA ILE A 437 2.61 -6.80 -25.11
C ILE A 437 3.85 -6.94 -24.25
N LYS A 438 3.70 -6.80 -22.93
CA LYS A 438 4.74 -7.07 -21.93
C LYS A 438 4.37 -8.27 -21.05
N PHE A 439 5.37 -8.92 -20.46
CA PHE A 439 5.20 -9.93 -19.40
C PHE A 439 6.09 -9.62 -18.19
N ARG A 440 5.50 -9.57 -16.99
CA ARG A 440 6.20 -9.16 -15.75
C ARG A 440 6.70 -10.32 -14.89
N MET A 441 5.93 -11.40 -14.76
CA MET A 441 6.34 -12.56 -13.96
C MET A 441 6.76 -13.72 -14.85
N SER A 442 7.49 -14.65 -14.24
CA SER A 442 7.94 -15.90 -14.86
C SER A 442 6.78 -16.63 -15.55
N PHE A 443 6.92 -16.79 -16.87
CA PHE A 443 6.00 -17.43 -17.82
C PHE A 443 5.46 -18.82 -17.38
N LEU A 444 6.05 -19.48 -16.36
CA LEU A 444 5.88 -20.92 -16.12
C LEU A 444 5.52 -21.37 -14.69
N LEU A 445 5.12 -20.50 -13.75
CA LEU A 445 4.76 -21.00 -12.41
C LEU A 445 3.45 -21.82 -12.38
N PHE A 446 2.61 -21.74 -13.42
CA PHE A 446 1.38 -22.52 -13.50
C PHE A 446 1.51 -23.68 -14.47
N ARG A 447 1.94 -24.79 -13.88
CA ARG A 447 2.33 -26.05 -14.50
C ARG A 447 1.12 -26.91 -14.88
N ASP A 448 0.05 -26.32 -15.43
CA ASP A 448 -0.95 -27.15 -16.09
C ASP A 448 -0.44 -27.48 -17.49
N SER A 449 0.39 -28.53 -17.57
CA SER A 449 1.04 -29.02 -18.78
C SER A 449 0.06 -29.37 -19.92
N SER A 450 -1.25 -29.35 -19.65
CA SER A 450 -2.31 -29.58 -20.63
C SER A 450 -2.56 -28.38 -21.56
N LEU A 451 -2.25 -27.15 -21.14
CA LEU A 451 -2.47 -25.93 -21.95
C LEU A 451 -1.30 -25.60 -22.90
N ILE A 452 -0.17 -26.30 -22.76
CA ILE A 452 0.98 -26.19 -23.67
C ILE A 452 0.69 -27.07 -24.91
N GLY A 453 -0.35 -26.71 -25.66
CA GLY A 453 -0.50 -27.18 -27.02
C GLY A 453 0.71 -26.76 -27.86
N LYS A 454 0.98 -27.46 -28.97
CA LYS A 454 2.16 -27.26 -29.83
C LYS A 454 2.40 -25.81 -30.31
N ASN A 455 1.42 -24.92 -30.17
CA ASN A 455 1.53 -23.52 -30.55
C ASN A 455 1.38 -22.50 -29.39
N GLY A 456 1.06 -22.86 -28.15
CA GLY A 456 0.89 -21.88 -27.03
C GLY A 456 -0.25 -20.86 -27.21
N THR A 457 -0.71 -20.24 -26.12
CA THR A 457 -1.82 -19.27 -26.19
C THR A 457 -1.35 -17.95 -26.80
N LEU A 458 -0.11 -17.55 -26.50
CA LEU A 458 0.49 -16.34 -27.06
C LEU A 458 0.46 -16.31 -28.59
N HIS A 459 0.85 -17.41 -29.23
CA HIS A 459 0.86 -17.49 -30.70
C HIS A 459 -0.56 -17.35 -31.29
N GLN A 460 -1.54 -18.04 -30.70
CA GLN A 460 -2.93 -17.99 -31.17
C GLN A 460 -3.49 -16.57 -31.05
N PHE A 461 -3.22 -15.89 -29.93
CA PHE A 461 -3.60 -14.51 -29.73
C PHE A 461 -2.97 -13.57 -30.78
N LEU A 462 -1.66 -13.69 -31.02
CA LEU A 462 -0.96 -12.87 -32.01
C LEU A 462 -1.49 -13.10 -33.44
N LYS A 463 -1.73 -14.36 -33.82
CA LYS A 463 -2.36 -14.73 -35.10
C LYS A 463 -3.76 -14.15 -35.24
N TYR A 464 -4.58 -14.31 -34.20
CA TYR A 464 -5.93 -13.77 -34.15
C TYR A 464 -5.92 -12.27 -34.39
N ARG A 465 -5.09 -11.51 -33.67
CA ARG A 465 -4.98 -10.06 -33.84
C ARG A 465 -4.50 -9.66 -35.24
N ARG A 466 -3.52 -10.37 -35.81
CA ARG A 466 -3.04 -10.14 -37.18
C ARG A 466 -4.14 -10.40 -38.22
N LYS A 467 -4.91 -11.49 -38.10
CA LYS A 467 -6.04 -11.81 -38.98
C LYS A 467 -7.08 -10.68 -39.03
N HIS A 468 -7.24 -9.94 -37.94
CA HIS A 468 -8.19 -8.84 -37.81
C HIS A 468 -7.57 -7.44 -37.97
N GLY A 469 -6.37 -7.34 -38.57
CA GLY A 469 -5.74 -6.05 -38.89
C GLY A 469 -5.24 -5.25 -37.68
N CYS A 470 -5.16 -5.86 -36.49
CA CYS A 470 -4.68 -5.23 -35.25
C CYS A 470 -3.37 -5.88 -34.77
N ALA A 471 -2.45 -6.14 -35.70
CA ALA A 471 -1.22 -6.88 -35.43
C ALA A 471 -0.38 -6.22 -34.33
N ILE A 472 0.12 -7.05 -33.41
CA ILE A 472 1.08 -6.64 -32.39
C ILE A 472 2.44 -6.44 -33.07
N LYS A 473 3.09 -5.32 -32.75
CA LYS A 473 4.40 -4.94 -33.29
C LYS A 473 5.53 -5.31 -32.35
N MET A 474 5.28 -5.34 -31.05
CA MET A 474 6.31 -5.58 -30.04
C MET A 474 5.85 -6.58 -28.97
N LEU A 475 6.69 -7.56 -28.70
CA LEU A 475 6.61 -8.46 -27.56
C LEU A 475 7.81 -8.19 -26.65
N ASP A 476 7.58 -7.65 -25.46
CA ASP A 476 8.61 -7.23 -24.52
C ASP A 476 8.65 -8.16 -23.30
N LEU A 477 9.77 -8.87 -23.18
CA LEU A 477 10.04 -9.88 -22.17
C LEU A 477 11.20 -9.45 -21.27
N ARG A 478 11.55 -8.16 -21.22
CA ARG A 478 12.69 -7.67 -20.42
C ARG A 478 12.55 -7.92 -18.92
N GLU A 479 11.33 -7.91 -18.42
CA GLU A 479 10.98 -8.18 -17.02
C GLU A 479 10.69 -9.67 -16.76
N SER A 480 10.52 -10.47 -17.81
CA SER A 480 10.30 -11.91 -17.70
C SER A 480 11.60 -12.65 -17.33
N ASP A 481 11.47 -13.72 -16.55
CA ASP A 481 12.57 -14.64 -16.30
C ASP A 481 12.89 -15.44 -17.58
N ALA A 482 13.96 -15.04 -18.26
CA ALA A 482 14.43 -15.68 -19.49
C ALA A 482 14.71 -17.19 -19.31
N THR A 483 15.03 -17.66 -18.09
CA THR A 483 15.29 -19.08 -17.83
C THR A 483 14.03 -19.96 -17.91
N LEU A 484 12.87 -19.32 -17.88
CA LEU A 484 11.56 -19.96 -17.90
C LEU A 484 10.80 -19.66 -19.19
N THR A 485 11.41 -19.08 -20.21
CA THR A 485 10.68 -18.81 -21.45
C THR A 485 10.72 -20.07 -22.35
N PRO A 486 9.57 -20.61 -22.81
CA PRO A 486 9.57 -21.70 -23.79
C PRO A 486 10.23 -21.22 -25.10
N SER A 487 10.67 -22.17 -25.94
CA SER A 487 11.22 -21.81 -27.26
C SER A 487 10.22 -20.97 -28.04
N LEU A 488 10.64 -19.76 -28.43
CA LEU A 488 9.83 -18.80 -29.17
C LEU A 488 9.97 -18.93 -30.69
N HIS A 489 10.60 -19.99 -31.21
CA HIS A 489 10.86 -20.15 -32.65
C HIS A 489 9.60 -20.04 -33.52
N TYR A 490 8.44 -20.43 -32.98
CA TYR A 490 7.16 -20.32 -33.67
C TYR A 490 6.76 -18.86 -33.96
N LEU A 491 7.37 -17.86 -33.32
CA LEU A 491 7.10 -16.45 -33.62
C LEU A 491 7.68 -16.02 -34.97
N GLU A 492 8.61 -16.79 -35.55
CA GLU A 492 9.28 -16.43 -36.81
C GLU A 492 8.31 -16.26 -37.99
N GLU A 493 7.18 -16.97 -37.98
CA GLU A 493 6.11 -16.80 -38.99
C GLU A 493 5.32 -15.47 -38.86
N LEU A 494 5.48 -14.75 -37.75
CA LEU A 494 4.87 -13.44 -37.49
C LEU A 494 5.80 -12.31 -37.96
N HIS A 495 6.00 -12.23 -39.27
CA HIS A 495 6.86 -11.22 -39.92
C HIS A 495 6.64 -9.79 -39.39
N GLY A 496 7.73 -9.15 -38.98
CA GLY A 496 7.76 -7.77 -38.48
C GLY A 496 7.46 -7.61 -36.99
N LEU A 497 7.14 -8.70 -36.26
CA LEU A 497 7.06 -8.68 -34.80
C LEU A 497 8.45 -8.52 -34.20
N ARG A 498 8.65 -7.49 -33.37
CA ARG A 498 9.88 -7.28 -32.61
C ARG A 498 9.76 -7.95 -31.25
N VAL A 499 10.78 -8.71 -30.86
CA VAL A 499 10.86 -9.37 -29.56
C VAL A 499 12.02 -8.75 -28.78
N LEU A 500 11.75 -8.24 -27.57
CA LEU A 500 12.76 -7.71 -26.64
C LEU A 500 12.89 -8.63 -25.43
N TRP A 501 14.10 -8.87 -24.95
CA TRP A 501 14.33 -9.61 -23.70
C TRP A 501 15.66 -9.21 -23.06
N SER A 502 15.83 -9.50 -21.77
CA SER A 502 17.07 -9.25 -21.04
C SER A 502 17.95 -10.51 -21.02
N ASP A 503 19.22 -10.43 -21.40
CA ASP A 503 20.16 -11.54 -21.22
C ASP A 503 20.40 -11.73 -19.71
N PRO A 504 20.11 -12.92 -19.14
CA PRO A 504 20.22 -13.14 -17.70
C PRO A 504 21.65 -13.00 -17.16
N ARG A 505 22.68 -13.05 -18.01
CA ARG A 505 24.09 -13.02 -17.59
C ARG A 505 24.62 -11.60 -17.38
N ASN A 506 24.26 -10.68 -18.27
CA ASN A 506 24.81 -9.31 -18.28
C ASN A 506 23.72 -8.23 -18.19
N LYS A 507 22.43 -8.61 -18.19
CA LYS A 507 21.26 -7.71 -18.21
C LYS A 507 21.20 -6.79 -19.44
N GLU A 508 21.91 -7.13 -20.51
CA GLU A 508 21.76 -6.41 -21.77
C GLU A 508 20.40 -6.71 -22.39
N VAL A 509 19.76 -5.67 -22.93
CA VAL A 509 18.51 -5.83 -23.67
C VAL A 509 18.85 -6.27 -25.09
N LEU A 510 18.39 -7.45 -25.45
CA LEU A 510 18.50 -8.04 -26.78
C LEU A 510 17.20 -7.81 -27.56
N GLU A 511 17.34 -7.70 -28.87
CA GLU A 511 16.23 -7.47 -29.81
C GLU A 511 16.31 -8.43 -30.99
N TYR A 512 15.15 -8.92 -31.42
CA TYR A 512 14.99 -9.73 -32.63
C TYR A 512 13.75 -9.33 -33.41
N GLU A 513 13.84 -9.30 -34.74
CA GLU A 513 12.70 -9.11 -35.63
C GLU A 513 12.33 -10.44 -36.29
N CYS A 514 11.11 -10.90 -36.03
CA CYS A 514 10.54 -12.12 -36.59
C CYS A 514 10.40 -12.04 -38.11
N GLY A 515 10.77 -13.12 -38.78
CA GLY A 515 10.78 -13.22 -40.24
C GLY A 515 12.11 -12.83 -40.89
N SER A 516 13.17 -12.61 -40.09
CA SER A 516 14.52 -12.30 -40.56
C SER A 516 15.32 -13.52 -41.03
N GLY A 517 14.80 -14.74 -40.82
CA GLY A 517 15.42 -16.00 -41.28
C GLY A 517 16.40 -16.62 -40.28
N PHE A 518 16.48 -16.12 -39.05
CA PHE A 518 17.42 -16.58 -38.02
C PHE A 518 16.71 -16.92 -36.68
N PRO A 519 15.72 -17.84 -36.68
CA PRO A 519 14.92 -18.14 -35.49
C PRO A 519 15.78 -18.61 -34.30
N GLU A 520 16.98 -19.13 -34.54
CA GLU A 520 17.94 -19.52 -33.51
C GLU A 520 18.47 -18.37 -32.64
N LYS A 521 18.24 -17.11 -33.04
CA LYS A 521 18.58 -15.91 -32.25
C LYS A 521 17.53 -15.56 -31.22
N LEU A 522 16.30 -16.08 -31.35
CA LEU A 522 15.28 -15.94 -30.32
C LEU A 522 15.73 -16.65 -29.04
N PRO A 523 15.29 -16.20 -27.85
CA PRO A 523 15.65 -16.85 -26.61
C PRO A 523 15.24 -18.33 -26.66
N LEU A 524 16.25 -19.20 -26.66
CA LEU A 524 16.10 -20.63 -26.40
C LEU A 524 15.89 -20.82 -24.91
N SER A 525 15.09 -21.81 -24.51
CA SER A 525 14.99 -22.18 -23.11
C SER A 525 16.40 -22.47 -22.58
N PHE A 526 16.91 -21.62 -21.68
CA PHE A 526 18.11 -21.95 -20.93
C PHE A 526 17.75 -23.23 -20.17
N GLY A 527 18.41 -24.34 -20.51
CA GLY A 527 17.95 -25.70 -20.24
C GLY A 527 17.31 -25.91 -18.87
N THR A 528 16.32 -26.81 -18.81
CA THR A 528 15.45 -27.12 -17.65
C THR A 528 16.06 -26.68 -16.31
N PRO A 529 15.47 -25.69 -15.62
CA PRO A 529 15.96 -25.28 -14.31
C PRO A 529 16.00 -26.50 -13.38
N SER A 530 17.08 -26.66 -12.62
CA SER A 530 17.18 -27.72 -11.62
C SER A 530 15.96 -27.65 -10.69
N ARG A 531 15.40 -28.82 -10.32
CA ARG A 531 14.19 -28.93 -9.48
C ARG A 531 14.26 -28.07 -8.20
N GLU A 532 15.45 -27.86 -7.66
CA GLU A 532 15.68 -27.04 -6.46
C GLU A 532 15.33 -25.56 -6.63
N LYS A 533 15.58 -24.95 -7.80
CA LYS A 533 15.27 -23.53 -8.02
C LYS A 533 13.76 -23.27 -8.04
N VAL A 534 12.98 -24.19 -8.63
CA VAL A 534 11.52 -24.08 -8.72
C VAL A 534 10.85 -24.10 -7.33
N GLN A 535 11.37 -24.91 -6.41
CA GLN A 535 10.84 -25.04 -5.04
C GLN A 535 11.05 -23.74 -4.22
N VAL A 536 12.24 -23.14 -4.30
CA VAL A 536 12.58 -21.92 -3.54
C VAL A 536 11.74 -20.71 -3.98
N PHE A 537 11.39 -20.62 -5.27
CA PHE A 537 10.54 -19.55 -5.79
C PHE A 537 9.07 -19.71 -5.38
N ALA A 538 8.55 -20.95 -5.38
CA ALA A 538 7.21 -21.21 -4.88
C ALA A 538 7.08 -20.78 -3.40
N ASP A 539 8.01 -21.20 -2.53
CA ASP A 539 7.96 -20.86 -1.11
C ASP A 539 8.04 -19.35 -0.81
N ARG A 540 8.73 -18.57 -1.67
CA ARG A 540 8.78 -17.10 -1.56
C ARG A 540 7.48 -16.44 -2.02
N SER A 541 6.87 -16.90 -3.09
CA SER A 541 5.60 -16.33 -3.59
C SER A 541 4.44 -16.59 -2.62
N TRP A 542 4.39 -17.75 -1.98
CA TRP A 542 3.36 -18.09 -0.99
C TRP A 542 3.48 -17.26 0.30
N LYS A 543 4.70 -16.92 0.74
CA LYS A 543 4.91 -16.10 1.95
C LYS A 543 4.38 -14.68 1.84
N TYR A 544 4.22 -14.12 0.64
CA TYR A 544 3.62 -12.77 0.47
C TYR A 544 2.11 -12.78 0.31
N GLN A 545 1.48 -13.93 0.03
CA GLN A 545 0.02 -14.04 -0.14
C GLN A 545 -0.74 -14.47 1.13
N VAL A 546 -0.04 -15.01 2.13
CA VAL A 546 -0.67 -15.57 3.35
C VAL A 546 -0.63 -14.59 4.55
N PHE A 547 -0.14 -13.37 4.37
CA PHE A 547 -0.26 -12.30 5.38
C PHE A 547 -1.33 -11.28 5.00
N PHE A 548 -2.59 -11.73 4.95
CA PHE A 548 -3.76 -10.89 5.14
C PHE A 548 -4.78 -11.64 5.98
#